data_AF-A0AAV9WCC1-F1
#
_entry.id   AF-A0AAV9WCC1-F1
#
_cell.length_a   1.000
_cell.length_b   1.000
_cell.length_c   1.000
_cell.angle_alpha   90.00
_cell.angle_beta   90.00
_cell.angle_gamma   90.00
#
_symmetry.space_group_name_H-M   'P 1'
#
loop_
_entity.id
_entity.type
_entity.pdbx_description
1 polymer ?
#
loop_
_entity_poly.entity_id
_entity_poly.type
_entity_poly.pdbx_seq_one_letter_code
_entity_poly.pdbx_strand_id
1 'polypeptide(L)'
;MSSTTQLRSLNFDNINPHVKAAKYAVRGELAVKAEAIRREIELDPSSHPFDHVIFANIGNPQQLDQKPITFFRQVLSLIQYPDLLQESNAEAVKQLYPEDALDRAKWLLKSVKSVGAYSHSQGAPPLRDSVARYIEQRDGHPADPESIYLTTGASSGVNTLLHVIASSPNTGVMIPIPQYPLYTATLALLNAKPVEYFLEEHAQWSTNCDDLYTVIEKAKAEGTDVRCICVINPGNPTGASLPYNSIEDIIKFAAEKKLVIMADEVYQTNVFVGEFVSFKKVLRDLQKKEPGKYDNVELVSFHSTSKGMVGECGQRGGYFELVGFDPKVVQEIYKFVSISLCPPVGGQCLVELMVNPPKEGEPSYDLYKKEYDDIYNGLKTRAYALHQAFSEMEGVESQDPQGAMYMFPTVKFSQGVVAAAEKLGKKPDEFYCMELLKATGVCVVPGSGFGQVDGTWHFRTTFLAPGTDWVGRIVEFHKNFVNTYRD
;
A
#
# COMPACT_ATOMS: atom_id res chain seq x y z
N MET A 1 6.31 47.58 27.19
CA MET A 1 5.11 47.07 26.50
C MET A 1 5.14 45.56 26.58
N SER A 2 4.29 44.97 27.40
CA SER A 2 4.17 43.51 27.52
C SER A 2 3.49 43.00 26.26
N SER A 3 4.22 42.29 25.39
CA SER A 3 3.61 41.56 24.27
C SER A 3 2.83 40.40 24.87
N THR A 4 1.57 40.60 25.20
CA THR A 4 0.64 39.51 25.47
C THR A 4 0.59 38.64 24.22
N THR A 5 1.26 37.49 24.28
CA THR A 5 1.19 36.45 23.27
C THR A 5 -0.29 36.14 23.05
N GLN A 6 -0.81 36.39 21.86
CA GLN A 6 -2.20 36.05 21.54
C GLN A 6 -2.39 34.56 21.78
N LEU A 7 -3.24 34.22 22.75
CA LEU A 7 -3.64 32.84 23.01
C LEU A 7 -4.45 32.36 21.80
N ARG A 8 -3.86 31.45 21.02
CA ARG A 8 -4.57 30.78 19.92
C ARG A 8 -5.62 29.84 20.51
N SER A 9 -6.82 29.82 19.93
CA SER A 9 -7.91 28.91 20.34
C SER A 9 -7.49 27.43 20.28
N LEU A 10 -6.66 27.07 19.29
CA LEU A 10 -5.95 25.80 19.24
C LEU A 10 -4.45 26.04 19.36
N ASN A 11 -3.79 25.23 20.18
CA ASN A 11 -2.35 25.18 20.33
C ASN A 11 -1.90 23.73 20.55
N PHE A 12 -0.60 23.48 20.54
CA PHE A 12 -0.06 22.12 20.66
C PHE A 12 -0.52 21.40 21.94
N ASP A 13 -0.80 22.12 23.02
CA ASP A 13 -1.14 21.52 24.31
C ASP A 13 -2.61 21.13 24.41
N ASN A 14 -3.50 21.71 23.59
CA ASN A 14 -4.96 21.47 23.66
C ASN A 14 -5.56 20.72 22.46
N ILE A 15 -4.76 20.35 21.44
CA ILE A 15 -5.22 19.45 20.37
C ILE A 15 -5.24 18.00 20.85
N ASN A 16 -6.03 17.16 20.16
CA ASN A 16 -6.17 15.73 20.47
C ASN A 16 -4.79 15.06 20.64
N PRO A 17 -4.46 14.51 21.82
CA PRO A 17 -3.15 13.89 22.08
C PRO A 17 -2.86 12.71 21.16
N HIS A 18 -3.89 12.01 20.67
CA HIS A 18 -3.75 10.89 19.73
C HIS A 18 -3.28 11.36 18.35
N VAL A 19 -3.63 12.58 17.93
CA VAL A 19 -3.09 13.20 16.72
C VAL A 19 -1.61 13.54 16.89
N LYS A 20 -1.19 13.96 18.10
CA LYS A 20 0.22 14.22 18.40
C LYS A 20 1.06 12.94 18.45
N ALA A 21 0.47 11.84 18.92
CA ALA A 21 1.14 10.55 19.03
C ALA A 21 1.28 9.84 17.67
N ALA A 22 0.37 10.08 16.74
CA ALA A 22 0.39 9.45 15.42
C ALA A 22 1.63 9.88 14.60
N LYS A 23 2.43 8.90 14.17
CA LYS A 23 3.61 9.11 13.33
C LYS A 23 3.42 8.44 11.97
N TYR A 24 3.80 9.14 10.91
CA TYR A 24 3.71 8.63 9.53
C TYR A 24 4.98 8.94 8.74
N ALA A 25 5.97 8.05 8.84
CA ALA A 25 7.34 8.30 8.39
C ALA A 25 7.49 8.49 6.87
N VAL A 26 6.60 7.93 6.05
CA VAL A 26 6.67 8.01 4.57
C VAL A 26 6.61 9.46 4.05
N ARG A 27 6.09 10.40 4.85
CA ARG A 27 6.04 11.85 4.56
C ARG A 27 6.69 12.70 5.66
N GLY A 28 7.70 12.16 6.34
CA GLY A 28 8.41 12.81 7.45
C GLY A 28 9.48 13.83 7.02
N GLU A 29 10.42 14.10 7.93
CA GLU A 29 11.51 15.09 7.77
C GLU A 29 12.27 14.94 6.44
N LEU A 30 12.65 13.72 6.06
CA LEU A 30 13.43 13.47 4.85
C LEU A 30 12.68 13.89 3.58
N ALA A 31 11.37 13.64 3.51
CA ALA A 31 10.54 14.04 2.36
C ALA A 31 10.41 15.57 2.28
N VAL A 32 10.28 16.24 3.43
CA VAL A 32 10.25 17.71 3.49
C VAL A 32 11.58 18.30 3.04
N LYS A 33 12.72 17.72 3.46
CA LYS A 33 14.04 18.18 3.04
C LYS A 33 14.27 17.92 1.54
N ALA A 34 13.83 16.78 1.02
CA ALA A 34 13.93 16.44 -0.41
C ALA A 34 13.16 17.45 -1.27
N GLU A 35 11.95 17.85 -0.84
CA GLU A 35 11.16 18.87 -1.53
C GLU A 35 11.82 20.27 -1.46
N ALA A 36 12.48 20.61 -0.35
CA ALA A 36 13.25 21.85 -0.26
C ALA A 36 14.44 21.85 -1.23
N ILE A 37 15.22 20.76 -1.27
CA ILE A 37 16.34 20.58 -2.20
C ILE A 37 15.86 20.67 -3.65
N ARG A 38 14.72 20.05 -3.99
CA ARG A 38 14.12 20.14 -5.33
C ARG A 38 13.88 21.59 -5.75
N ARG A 39 13.36 22.42 -4.85
CA ARG A 39 13.14 23.85 -5.10
C ARG A 39 14.44 24.65 -5.18
N GLU A 40 15.43 24.31 -4.37
CA GLU A 40 16.77 24.93 -4.43
C GLU A 40 17.40 24.70 -5.81
N ILE A 41 17.30 23.48 -6.35
CA ILE A 41 17.78 23.14 -7.71
C ILE A 41 17.01 23.89 -8.80
N GLU A 42 15.68 24.03 -8.67
CA GLU A 42 14.86 24.80 -9.61
C GLU A 42 15.28 26.28 -9.68
N LEU A 43 15.74 26.84 -8.56
CA LEU A 43 16.21 28.22 -8.46
C LEU A 43 17.66 28.38 -8.90
N ASP A 44 18.52 27.42 -8.56
CA ASP A 44 19.93 27.38 -8.92
C ASP A 44 20.34 25.93 -9.23
N PRO A 45 20.47 25.55 -10.52
CA PRO A 45 20.88 24.21 -10.93
C PRO A 45 22.27 23.78 -10.44
N SER A 46 23.09 24.70 -9.92
CA SER A 46 24.42 24.42 -9.36
C SER A 46 24.46 24.31 -7.83
N SER A 47 23.31 24.47 -7.16
CA SER A 47 23.21 24.50 -5.69
C SER A 47 23.54 23.17 -5.00
N HIS A 48 23.48 22.05 -5.72
CA HIS A 48 23.70 20.69 -5.22
C HIS A 48 24.60 19.88 -6.17
N PRO A 49 25.24 18.79 -5.69
CA PRO A 49 26.10 17.95 -6.53
C PRO A 49 25.34 17.06 -7.52
N PHE A 50 24.03 17.25 -7.65
CA PHE A 50 23.12 16.54 -8.54
C PHE A 50 22.08 17.51 -9.10
N ASP A 51 21.49 17.12 -10.23
CA ASP A 51 20.64 17.94 -11.09
C ASP A 51 19.14 17.82 -10.81
N HIS A 52 18.73 16.80 -10.05
CA HIS A 52 17.34 16.60 -9.63
C HIS A 52 17.25 15.65 -8.42
N VAL A 53 16.10 15.70 -7.74
CA VAL A 53 15.77 14.81 -6.62
C VAL A 53 14.96 13.61 -7.14
N ILE A 54 15.34 12.41 -6.69
CA ILE A 54 14.64 11.16 -7.00
C ILE A 54 13.81 10.75 -5.78
N PHE A 55 12.49 10.80 -5.92
CA PHE A 55 11.54 10.45 -4.85
C PHE A 55 11.31 8.94 -4.76
N ALA A 56 12.35 8.19 -4.41
CA ALA A 56 12.29 6.75 -4.15
C ALA A 56 11.64 6.41 -2.78
N ASN A 57 11.08 7.41 -2.10
CA ASN A 57 10.49 7.30 -0.77
C ASN A 57 9.01 6.92 -0.81
N ILE A 58 8.31 7.06 -1.95
CA ILE A 58 6.86 6.85 -2.07
C ILE A 58 6.52 5.94 -3.26
N GLY A 59 5.59 5.02 -3.05
CA GLY A 59 5.03 4.20 -4.14
C GLY A 59 4.03 5.00 -4.96
N ASN A 60 4.50 5.97 -5.75
CA ASN A 60 3.69 6.83 -6.60
C ASN A 60 4.12 6.71 -8.07
N PRO A 61 3.69 5.67 -8.81
CA PRO A 61 4.32 5.31 -10.07
C PRO A 61 4.29 6.41 -11.14
N GLN A 62 3.17 7.13 -11.29
CA GLN A 62 3.04 8.16 -12.32
C GLN A 62 3.81 9.46 -12.01
N GLN A 63 4.26 9.66 -10.76
CA GLN A 63 5.21 10.73 -10.43
C GLN A 63 6.64 10.38 -10.90
N LEU A 64 6.89 9.10 -11.18
CA LEU A 64 8.16 8.55 -11.63
C LEU A 64 8.01 7.96 -13.05
N ASP A 65 7.29 8.69 -13.90
CA ASP A 65 7.15 8.46 -15.34
C ASP A 65 6.48 7.15 -15.79
N GLN A 66 5.86 6.37 -14.88
CA GLN A 66 4.95 5.31 -15.33
C GLN A 66 3.81 5.92 -16.14
N LYS A 67 3.70 5.53 -17.41
CA LYS A 67 2.61 5.98 -18.26
C LYS A 67 1.27 5.39 -17.77
N PRO A 68 0.18 6.17 -17.78
CA PRO A 68 -1.13 5.62 -17.48
C PRO A 68 -1.58 4.64 -18.58
N ILE A 69 -2.38 3.64 -18.21
CA ILE A 69 -3.00 2.73 -19.18
C ILE A 69 -4.00 3.51 -20.04
N THR A 70 -3.83 3.45 -21.37
CA THR A 70 -4.57 4.27 -22.33
C THR A 70 -6.06 4.00 -22.25
N PHE A 71 -6.47 2.73 -22.23
CA PHE A 71 -7.88 2.33 -22.15
C PHE A 71 -8.58 2.94 -20.93
N PHE A 72 -7.92 2.95 -19.76
CA PHE A 72 -8.49 3.53 -18.55
C PHE A 72 -8.72 5.03 -18.71
N ARG A 73 -7.75 5.76 -19.27
CA ARG A 73 -7.87 7.20 -19.50
C ARG A 73 -8.92 7.55 -20.55
N GLN A 74 -9.03 6.75 -21.60
CA GLN A 74 -10.06 6.90 -22.63
C GLN A 74 -11.47 6.74 -22.05
N VAL A 75 -11.72 5.68 -21.28
CA VAL A 75 -13.03 5.48 -20.67
C VAL A 75 -13.32 6.57 -19.63
N LEU A 76 -12.36 6.90 -18.77
CA LEU A 76 -12.52 7.94 -17.76
C LEU A 76 -12.79 9.33 -18.36
N SER A 77 -12.16 9.70 -19.49
CA SER A 77 -12.45 10.99 -20.13
C SER A 77 -13.88 11.04 -20.68
N LEU A 78 -14.37 9.96 -21.27
CA LEU A 78 -15.72 9.86 -21.82
C LEU A 78 -16.80 9.94 -20.74
N ILE A 79 -16.61 9.29 -19.59
CA ILE A 79 -17.61 9.38 -18.49
C ILE A 79 -17.58 10.74 -17.80
N GLN A 80 -16.45 11.45 -17.82
CA GLN A 80 -16.33 12.81 -17.27
C GLN A 80 -16.90 13.87 -18.21
N TYR A 81 -16.88 13.64 -19.53
CA TYR A 81 -17.50 14.51 -20.53
C TYR A 81 -18.42 13.73 -21.48
N PRO A 82 -19.63 13.36 -21.02
CA PRO A 82 -20.53 12.46 -21.75
C PRO A 82 -21.11 13.07 -23.02
N ASP A 83 -21.02 14.39 -23.24
CA ASP A 83 -21.46 15.02 -24.49
C ASP A 83 -20.68 14.52 -25.71
N LEU A 84 -19.45 14.01 -25.51
CA LEU A 84 -18.69 13.31 -26.56
C LEU A 84 -19.44 12.09 -27.11
N LEU A 85 -20.30 11.45 -26.31
CA LEU A 85 -21.04 10.26 -26.73
C LEU A 85 -22.32 10.57 -27.51
N GLN A 86 -22.64 11.85 -27.74
CA GLN A 86 -23.80 12.26 -28.54
C GLN A 86 -23.61 11.94 -30.02
N GLU A 87 -24.71 11.65 -30.72
CA GLU A 87 -24.69 11.28 -32.14
C GLU A 87 -24.04 12.36 -33.02
N SER A 88 -24.25 13.65 -32.67
CA SER A 88 -23.62 14.78 -33.36
C SER A 88 -22.09 14.77 -33.36
N ASN A 89 -21.48 14.05 -32.41
CA ASN A 89 -20.03 13.94 -32.25
C ASN A 89 -19.47 12.59 -32.71
N ALA A 90 -20.32 11.67 -33.18
CA ALA A 90 -19.97 10.26 -33.36
C ALA A 90 -18.79 10.05 -34.34
N GLU A 91 -18.75 10.81 -35.43
CA GLU A 91 -17.68 10.70 -36.43
C GLU A 91 -16.32 11.12 -35.85
N ALA A 92 -16.26 12.27 -35.18
CA ALA A 92 -15.02 12.77 -34.56
C ALA A 92 -14.54 11.84 -33.44
N VAL A 93 -15.47 11.29 -32.65
CA VAL A 93 -15.15 10.46 -31.49
C VAL A 93 -14.68 9.06 -31.89
N LYS A 94 -15.24 8.47 -32.94
CA LYS A 94 -14.76 7.18 -33.49
C LYS A 94 -13.32 7.24 -34.02
N GLN A 95 -12.83 8.43 -34.36
CA GLN A 95 -11.44 8.61 -34.78
C GLN A 95 -10.45 8.69 -33.59
N LEU A 96 -10.95 8.98 -32.38
CA LEU A 96 -10.14 9.19 -31.18
C LEU A 96 -10.23 8.05 -30.17
N TYR A 97 -11.33 7.31 -30.17
CA TYR A 97 -11.63 6.28 -29.18
C TYR A 97 -12.00 4.95 -29.85
N PRO A 98 -11.45 3.83 -29.37
CA PRO A 98 -11.85 2.52 -29.83
C PRO A 98 -13.28 2.18 -29.38
N GLU A 99 -13.93 1.27 -30.11
CA GLU A 99 -15.35 0.94 -29.92
C GLU A 99 -15.65 0.39 -28.52
N ASP A 100 -14.80 -0.47 -27.99
CA ASP A 100 -14.92 -1.04 -26.65
C ASP A 100 -14.79 0.01 -25.53
N ALA A 101 -13.97 1.07 -25.72
CA ALA A 101 -13.91 2.18 -24.78
C ALA A 101 -15.22 2.99 -24.79
N LEU A 102 -15.82 3.22 -25.96
CA LEU A 102 -17.11 3.90 -26.09
C LEU A 102 -18.24 3.10 -25.44
N ASP A 103 -18.26 1.80 -25.69
CA ASP A 103 -19.26 0.90 -25.14
C ASP A 103 -19.11 0.75 -23.63
N ARG A 104 -17.87 0.66 -23.13
CA ARG A 104 -17.61 0.67 -21.69
C ARG A 104 -18.07 1.97 -21.03
N ALA A 105 -17.79 3.13 -21.63
CA ALA A 105 -18.23 4.41 -21.10
C ALA A 105 -19.77 4.54 -21.05
N LYS A 106 -20.46 4.12 -22.12
CA LYS A 106 -21.94 4.08 -22.16
C LYS A 106 -22.50 3.15 -21.08
N TRP A 107 -21.91 1.96 -20.92
CA TRP A 107 -22.35 1.00 -19.90
C TRP A 107 -22.14 1.56 -18.48
N LEU A 108 -20.99 2.19 -18.20
CA LEU A 108 -20.72 2.82 -16.91
C LEU A 108 -21.72 3.93 -16.62
N LEU A 109 -21.94 4.86 -17.57
CA LEU A 109 -22.92 5.95 -17.42
C LEU A 109 -24.34 5.43 -17.21
N LYS A 110 -24.74 4.35 -17.90
CA LYS A 110 -26.03 3.70 -17.64
C LYS A 110 -26.10 3.09 -16.23
N SER A 111 -25.01 2.51 -15.77
CA SER A 111 -24.91 1.79 -14.48
C SER A 111 -24.89 2.74 -13.28
N VAL A 112 -24.15 3.86 -13.38
CA VAL A 112 -24.01 4.84 -12.29
C VAL A 112 -24.90 6.07 -12.47
N LYS A 113 -25.56 6.21 -13.63
CA LYS A 113 -26.35 7.37 -14.09
C LYS A 113 -25.53 8.65 -14.31
N SER A 114 -24.79 9.08 -13.29
CA SER A 114 -23.91 10.24 -13.33
C SER A 114 -22.72 10.05 -12.41
N VAL A 115 -21.52 10.37 -12.90
CA VAL A 115 -20.29 10.36 -12.12
C VAL A 115 -20.19 11.54 -11.14
N GLY A 116 -21.09 12.52 -11.24
CA GLY A 116 -21.19 13.66 -10.33
C GLY A 116 -22.24 13.50 -9.22
N ALA A 117 -23.02 12.42 -9.23
CA ALA A 117 -24.01 12.14 -8.19
C ALA A 117 -23.46 11.17 -7.14
N TYR A 118 -24.10 11.10 -5.97
CA TYR A 118 -23.81 10.04 -5.01
C TYR A 118 -24.28 8.68 -5.54
N SER A 119 -23.45 7.65 -5.36
CA SER A 119 -23.87 6.26 -5.52
C SER A 119 -24.46 5.71 -4.22
N HIS A 120 -24.81 4.42 -4.20
CA HIS A 120 -25.02 3.70 -2.96
C HIS A 120 -23.76 3.77 -2.07
N SER A 121 -23.91 3.74 -0.73
CA SER A 121 -22.79 3.92 0.20
C SER A 121 -21.75 2.81 0.19
N GLN A 122 -22.14 1.59 -0.18
CA GLN A 122 -21.20 0.49 -0.45
C GLN A 122 -20.53 0.62 -1.83
N GLY A 123 -20.94 1.58 -2.65
CA GLY A 123 -20.59 1.68 -4.07
C GLY A 123 -21.72 1.21 -4.99
N ALA A 124 -21.65 1.66 -6.24
CA ALA A 124 -22.66 1.35 -7.26
C ALA A 124 -22.81 -0.17 -7.46
N PRO A 125 -24.04 -0.74 -7.37
CA PRO A 125 -24.24 -2.18 -7.40
C PRO A 125 -23.63 -2.90 -8.63
N PRO A 126 -23.80 -2.41 -9.88
CA PRO A 126 -23.21 -3.08 -11.04
C PRO A 126 -21.67 -3.14 -11.00
N LEU A 127 -21.03 -2.20 -10.32
CA LEU A 127 -19.57 -2.20 -10.15
C LEU A 127 -19.14 -3.20 -9.07
N ARG A 128 -19.92 -3.34 -7.98
CA ARG A 128 -19.74 -4.41 -6.99
C ARG A 128 -19.90 -5.79 -7.63
N ASP A 129 -20.86 -5.97 -8.53
CA ASP A 129 -21.03 -7.22 -9.30
C ASP A 129 -19.78 -7.56 -10.13
N SER A 130 -19.15 -6.56 -10.76
CA SER A 130 -17.89 -6.76 -11.49
C SER A 130 -16.74 -7.17 -10.57
N VAL A 131 -16.64 -6.56 -9.37
CA VAL A 131 -15.64 -6.97 -8.37
C VAL A 131 -15.89 -8.40 -7.89
N ALA A 132 -17.14 -8.78 -7.62
CA ALA A 132 -17.49 -10.14 -7.21
C ALA A 132 -17.06 -11.18 -8.27
N ARG A 133 -17.42 -10.94 -9.54
CA ARG A 133 -17.02 -11.82 -10.66
C ARG A 133 -15.51 -11.93 -10.80
N TYR A 134 -14.77 -10.83 -10.64
CA TYR A 134 -13.32 -10.83 -10.69
C TYR A 134 -12.72 -11.72 -9.59
N ILE A 135 -13.21 -11.56 -8.34
CA ILE A 135 -12.72 -12.37 -7.22
C ILE A 135 -13.05 -13.85 -7.44
N GLU A 136 -14.24 -14.17 -7.93
CA GLU A 136 -14.64 -15.54 -8.24
C GLU A 136 -13.75 -16.18 -9.32
N GLN A 137 -13.46 -15.44 -10.39
CA GLN A 137 -12.57 -15.90 -11.46
C GLN A 137 -11.13 -16.10 -10.97
N ARG A 138 -10.62 -15.20 -10.11
CA ARG A 138 -9.28 -15.29 -9.54
C ARG A 138 -9.15 -16.47 -8.59
N ASP A 139 -10.13 -16.68 -7.70
CA ASP A 139 -10.00 -17.62 -6.59
C ASP A 139 -10.57 -19.02 -6.90
N GLY A 140 -11.49 -19.11 -7.87
CA GLY A 140 -12.27 -20.32 -8.17
C GLY A 140 -13.41 -20.56 -7.18
N HIS A 141 -13.81 -19.53 -6.41
CA HIS A 141 -14.83 -19.60 -5.36
C HIS A 141 -15.78 -18.40 -5.44
N PRO A 142 -17.10 -18.58 -5.27
CA PRO A 142 -18.07 -17.48 -5.37
C PRO A 142 -17.76 -16.29 -4.44
N ALA A 143 -18.07 -15.09 -4.93
CA ALA A 143 -18.06 -13.85 -4.18
C ALA A 143 -19.46 -13.23 -4.16
N ASP A 144 -19.86 -12.66 -3.03
CA ASP A 144 -21.14 -11.97 -2.92
C ASP A 144 -20.96 -10.47 -3.13
N PRO A 145 -21.60 -9.85 -4.15
CA PRO A 145 -21.56 -8.40 -4.33
C PRO A 145 -21.98 -7.60 -3.09
N GLU A 146 -22.90 -8.11 -2.27
CA GLU A 146 -23.38 -7.43 -1.06
C GLU A 146 -22.34 -7.42 0.08
N SER A 147 -21.32 -8.27 -0.03
CA SER A 147 -20.17 -8.29 0.87
C SER A 147 -19.04 -7.34 0.44
N ILE A 148 -19.20 -6.64 -0.68
CA ILE A 148 -18.19 -5.76 -1.27
C ILE A 148 -18.49 -4.29 -1.00
N TYR A 149 -17.48 -3.56 -0.56
CA TYR A 149 -17.54 -2.13 -0.29
C TYR A 149 -16.49 -1.42 -1.13
N LEU A 150 -16.92 -0.57 -2.06
CA LEU A 150 -16.04 0.34 -2.77
C LEU A 150 -15.60 1.47 -1.84
N THR A 151 -14.36 1.94 -2.01
CA THR A 151 -13.70 2.83 -1.07
C THR A 151 -12.85 3.89 -1.76
N THR A 152 -12.48 4.95 -1.03
CA THR A 152 -11.56 6.01 -1.47
C THR A 152 -10.10 5.53 -1.35
N GLY A 153 -9.79 4.48 -2.09
CA GLY A 153 -8.60 3.65 -1.92
C GLY A 153 -8.66 2.77 -0.67
N ALA A 154 -7.80 1.75 -0.63
CA ALA A 154 -7.73 0.79 0.47
C ALA A 154 -7.56 1.44 1.85
N SER A 155 -6.89 2.60 1.94
CA SER A 155 -6.69 3.33 3.19
C SER A 155 -7.99 3.67 3.92
N SER A 156 -9.05 4.02 3.18
CA SER A 156 -10.35 4.31 3.81
C SER A 156 -11.09 3.04 4.27
N GLY A 157 -10.86 1.91 3.59
CA GLY A 157 -11.31 0.60 4.07
C GLY A 157 -10.61 0.21 5.37
N VAL A 158 -9.27 0.25 5.40
CA VAL A 158 -8.48 -0.03 6.61
C VAL A 158 -8.92 0.86 7.78
N ASN A 159 -9.10 2.16 7.53
CA ASN A 159 -9.58 3.10 8.55
C ASN A 159 -10.97 2.71 9.08
N THR A 160 -11.92 2.38 8.19
CA THR A 160 -13.27 1.94 8.56
C THR A 160 -13.22 0.72 9.49
N LEU A 161 -12.48 -0.32 9.11
CA LEU A 161 -12.42 -1.55 9.87
C LEU A 161 -11.72 -1.35 11.23
N LEU A 162 -10.64 -0.57 11.27
CA LEU A 162 -9.98 -0.25 12.54
C LEU A 162 -10.88 0.57 13.47
N HIS A 163 -11.69 1.50 12.96
CA HIS A 163 -12.68 2.22 13.77
C HIS A 163 -13.75 1.30 14.37
N VAL A 164 -14.18 0.28 13.62
CA VAL A 164 -15.17 -0.70 14.09
C VAL A 164 -14.56 -1.67 15.11
N ILE A 165 -13.31 -2.07 14.92
CA ILE A 165 -12.59 -3.00 15.80
C ILE A 165 -12.18 -2.34 17.13
N ALA A 166 -11.69 -1.09 17.08
CA ALA A 166 -11.12 -0.37 18.22
C ALA A 166 -12.19 0.13 19.21
N SER A 167 -12.70 -0.78 20.05
CA SER A 167 -13.75 -0.46 21.02
C SER A 167 -13.25 0.18 22.32
N SER A 168 -11.96 0.05 22.66
CA SER A 168 -11.39 0.57 23.91
C SER A 168 -9.88 0.82 23.80
N PRO A 169 -9.28 1.55 24.75
CA PRO A 169 -7.83 1.73 24.79
C PRO A 169 -7.00 0.44 24.98
N ASN A 170 -7.66 -0.64 25.41
CA ASN A 170 -7.03 -1.95 25.55
C ASN A 170 -7.21 -2.85 24.33
N THR A 171 -7.95 -2.41 23.31
CA THR A 171 -8.09 -3.17 22.07
C THR A 171 -6.74 -3.26 21.38
N GLY A 172 -6.31 -4.50 21.10
CA GLY A 172 -5.07 -4.83 20.42
C GLY A 172 -5.31 -5.26 18.98
N VAL A 173 -4.43 -4.80 18.08
CA VAL A 173 -4.38 -5.25 16.69
C VAL A 173 -2.96 -5.72 16.40
N MET A 174 -2.83 -6.98 15.99
CA MET A 174 -1.55 -7.56 15.61
C MET A 174 -1.10 -6.98 14.27
N ILE A 175 0.13 -6.48 14.20
CA ILE A 175 0.70 -5.85 13.00
C ILE A 175 2.13 -6.37 12.75
N PRO A 176 2.53 -6.56 11.48
CA PRO A 176 3.87 -7.05 11.17
C PRO A 176 4.91 -5.97 11.48
N ILE A 177 6.13 -6.39 11.82
CA ILE A 177 7.31 -5.53 11.84
C ILE A 177 8.35 -6.14 10.91
N PRO A 178 8.81 -5.41 9.88
CA PRO A 178 8.39 -4.05 9.49
C PRO A 178 6.96 -4.01 8.89
N GLN A 179 6.27 -2.87 9.01
CA GLN A 179 4.91 -2.64 8.46
C GLN A 179 4.80 -1.38 7.61
N TYR A 180 3.75 -1.31 6.81
CA TYR A 180 3.27 -0.05 6.25
C TYR A 180 2.70 0.87 7.36
N PRO A 181 3.26 2.08 7.60
CA PRO A 181 2.96 2.88 8.80
C PRO A 181 1.52 3.41 8.93
N LEU A 182 0.64 3.16 7.96
CA LEU A 182 -0.79 3.48 8.06
C LEU A 182 -1.42 2.80 9.28
N TYR A 183 -1.05 1.55 9.57
CA TYR A 183 -1.65 0.78 10.66
C TYR A 183 -1.30 1.39 12.01
N THR A 184 -0.02 1.55 12.35
CA THR A 184 0.37 2.24 13.61
C THR A 184 -0.17 3.66 13.72
N ALA A 185 -0.17 4.44 12.64
CA ALA A 185 -0.70 5.80 12.66
C ALA A 185 -2.20 5.79 13.00
N THR A 186 -2.97 4.88 12.40
CA THR A 186 -4.41 4.75 12.64
C THR A 186 -4.69 4.22 14.05
N LEU A 187 -3.96 3.22 14.52
CA LEU A 187 -4.10 2.71 15.89
C LEU A 187 -3.80 3.80 16.93
N ALA A 188 -2.77 4.61 16.72
CA ALA A 188 -2.47 5.75 17.59
C ALA A 188 -3.63 6.76 17.63
N LEU A 189 -4.24 7.10 16.49
CA LEU A 189 -5.40 7.99 16.40
C LEU A 189 -6.62 7.45 17.15
N LEU A 190 -6.79 6.12 17.14
CA LEU A 190 -7.89 5.41 17.79
C LEU A 190 -7.63 5.11 19.27
N ASN A 191 -6.46 5.49 19.79
CA ASN A 191 -5.98 5.08 21.11
C ASN A 191 -5.94 3.56 21.32
N ALA A 192 -5.73 2.78 20.25
CA ALA A 192 -5.65 1.32 20.29
C ALA A 192 -4.18 0.85 20.38
N LYS A 193 -3.96 -0.39 20.83
CA LYS A 193 -2.62 -0.94 21.05
C LYS A 193 -2.13 -1.69 19.79
N PRO A 194 -0.98 -1.30 19.20
CA PRO A 194 -0.30 -2.18 18.27
C PRO A 194 0.29 -3.39 19.02
N VAL A 195 0.02 -4.59 18.51
CA VAL A 195 0.61 -5.84 19.01
C VAL A 195 1.59 -6.34 17.96
N GLU A 196 2.84 -5.94 18.10
CA GLU A 196 3.86 -6.13 17.07
C GLU A 196 4.29 -7.60 16.98
N TYR A 197 4.26 -8.18 15.78
CA TYR A 197 4.88 -9.47 15.48
C TYR A 197 5.96 -9.29 14.42
N PHE A 198 7.11 -9.94 14.58
CA PHE A 198 8.27 -9.69 13.73
C PHE A 198 8.30 -10.68 12.56
N LEU A 199 8.57 -10.16 11.36
CA LEU A 199 8.79 -10.98 10.17
C LEU A 199 10.23 -11.51 10.16
N GLU A 200 10.42 -12.73 9.67
CA GLU A 200 11.73 -13.38 9.68
C GLU A 200 12.55 -13.00 8.44
N GLU A 201 13.40 -11.99 8.59
CA GLU A 201 14.26 -11.49 7.52
C GLU A 201 15.05 -12.59 6.79
N HIS A 202 15.69 -13.47 7.57
CA HIS A 202 16.50 -14.58 7.06
C HIS A 202 15.68 -15.64 6.29
N ALA A 203 14.36 -15.66 6.52
CA ALA A 203 13.41 -16.53 5.84
C ALA A 203 12.53 -15.74 4.87
N GLN A 204 13.13 -14.81 4.11
CA GLN A 204 12.47 -13.98 3.09
C GLN A 204 11.29 -13.18 3.65
N TRP A 205 11.42 -12.65 4.87
CA TRP A 205 10.37 -11.90 5.58
C TRP A 205 9.07 -12.69 5.75
N SER A 206 9.16 -14.01 5.87
CA SER A 206 8.01 -14.86 6.17
C SER A 206 7.47 -14.63 7.59
N THR A 207 6.28 -15.16 7.85
CA THR A 207 5.66 -15.09 9.18
C THR A 207 5.88 -16.40 9.92
N ASN A 208 6.54 -16.32 11.09
CA ASN A 208 6.66 -17.45 12.00
C ASN A 208 5.38 -17.58 12.82
N CYS A 209 4.63 -18.66 12.60
CA CYS A 209 3.36 -18.88 13.29
C CYS A 209 3.52 -19.19 14.78
N ASP A 210 4.60 -19.83 15.21
CA ASP A 210 4.85 -20.11 16.63
C ASP A 210 5.09 -18.81 17.41
N ASP A 211 5.76 -17.84 16.78
CA ASP A 211 5.95 -16.51 17.36
C ASP A 211 4.61 -15.76 17.52
N LEU A 212 3.65 -15.94 16.61
CA LEU A 212 2.32 -15.34 16.75
C LEU A 212 1.62 -15.78 18.05
N TYR A 213 1.74 -17.05 18.43
CA TYR A 213 1.22 -17.55 19.71
C TYR A 213 1.91 -16.88 20.91
N THR A 214 3.23 -16.76 20.86
CA THR A 214 3.99 -16.10 21.94
C THR A 214 3.58 -14.63 22.08
N VAL A 215 3.46 -13.92 20.96
CA VAL A 215 3.09 -12.50 20.91
C VAL A 215 1.68 -12.27 21.48
N ILE A 216 0.69 -13.05 21.04
CA ILE A 216 -0.70 -12.85 21.50
C ILE A 216 -0.87 -13.19 22.99
N GLU A 217 -0.24 -14.27 23.48
CA GLU A 217 -0.36 -14.65 24.89
C GLU A 217 0.32 -13.63 25.80
N LYS A 218 1.47 -13.08 25.40
CA LYS A 218 2.12 -11.97 26.11
C LYS A 218 1.21 -10.74 26.17
N ALA A 219 0.65 -10.31 25.04
CA ALA A 219 -0.22 -9.13 24.99
C ALA A 219 -1.47 -9.30 25.87
N LYS A 220 -2.08 -10.50 25.87
CA LYS A 220 -3.22 -10.83 26.74
C LYS A 220 -2.84 -10.82 28.22
N ALA A 221 -1.68 -11.35 28.58
CA ALA A 221 -1.17 -11.30 29.95
C ALA A 221 -0.95 -9.85 30.45
N GLU A 222 -0.61 -8.93 29.55
CA GLU A 222 -0.48 -7.48 29.81
C GLU A 222 -1.83 -6.74 29.78
N GLY A 223 -2.96 -7.46 29.68
CA GLY A 223 -4.31 -6.88 29.70
C GLY A 223 -4.78 -6.29 28.37
N THR A 224 -4.19 -6.72 27.25
CA THR A 224 -4.64 -6.32 25.90
C THR A 224 -5.70 -7.27 25.36
N ASP A 225 -6.82 -6.72 24.91
CA ASP A 225 -7.90 -7.43 24.23
C ASP A 225 -7.59 -7.49 22.72
N VAL A 226 -6.79 -8.49 22.33
CA VAL A 226 -6.35 -8.67 20.93
C VAL A 226 -7.51 -9.21 20.09
N ARG A 227 -7.92 -8.46 19.07
CA ARG A 227 -9.11 -8.77 18.25
C ARG A 227 -8.84 -9.01 16.77
N CYS A 228 -7.68 -8.60 16.29
CA CYS A 228 -7.40 -8.58 14.87
C CYS A 228 -5.94 -8.90 14.60
N ILE A 229 -5.66 -9.56 13.47
CA ILE A 229 -4.35 -9.68 12.86
C ILE A 229 -4.38 -9.05 11.47
N CYS A 230 -3.50 -8.09 11.23
CA CYS A 230 -3.28 -7.49 9.93
C CYS A 230 -2.14 -8.22 9.22
N VAL A 231 -2.35 -8.63 7.98
CA VAL A 231 -1.32 -9.23 7.13
C VAL A 231 -1.21 -8.42 5.84
N ILE A 232 0.01 -8.07 5.45
CA ILE A 232 0.28 -7.31 4.23
C ILE A 232 0.93 -8.26 3.22
N ASN A 233 0.22 -8.61 2.15
CA ASN A 233 0.67 -9.60 1.18
C ASN A 233 0.26 -9.26 -0.26
N PRO A 234 1.18 -9.03 -1.20
CA PRO A 234 2.63 -8.88 -1.00
C PRO A 234 3.02 -7.74 -0.06
N GLY A 235 4.13 -7.91 0.67
CA GLY A 235 4.56 -7.09 1.78
C GLY A 235 5.05 -5.69 1.40
N ASN A 236 4.77 -4.72 2.26
CA ASN A 236 5.35 -3.38 2.26
C ASN A 236 5.83 -3.06 3.68
N PRO A 237 7.13 -2.86 3.90
CA PRO A 237 8.16 -2.51 2.91
C PRO A 237 8.93 -3.67 2.27
N THR A 238 8.70 -4.92 2.69
CA THR A 238 9.61 -6.05 2.45
C THR A 238 9.59 -6.62 1.03
N GLY A 239 8.49 -6.46 0.29
CA GLY A 239 8.33 -7.06 -1.03
C GLY A 239 8.07 -8.57 -1.02
N ALA A 240 7.96 -9.20 0.15
CA ALA A 240 7.72 -10.65 0.28
C ALA A 240 6.32 -11.05 -0.18
N SER A 241 6.19 -12.23 -0.76
CA SER A 241 4.91 -12.82 -1.18
C SER A 241 4.71 -14.14 -0.44
N LEU A 242 3.64 -14.22 0.36
CA LEU A 242 3.38 -15.39 1.19
C LEU A 242 2.93 -16.58 0.34
N PRO A 243 3.51 -17.78 0.55
CA PRO A 243 3.02 -18.99 -0.07
C PRO A 243 1.72 -19.47 0.59
N TYR A 244 1.02 -20.37 -0.09
CA TYR A 244 -0.26 -20.93 0.34
C TYR A 244 -0.25 -21.45 1.79
N ASN A 245 0.77 -22.24 2.15
CA ASN A 245 0.89 -22.86 3.47
C ASN A 245 1.02 -21.82 4.59
N SER A 246 1.79 -20.74 4.37
CA SER A 246 1.89 -19.65 5.36
C SER A 246 0.55 -18.94 5.57
N ILE A 247 -0.22 -18.73 4.50
CA ILE A 247 -1.58 -18.15 4.60
C ILE A 247 -2.51 -19.11 5.34
N GLU A 248 -2.44 -20.42 5.03
CA GLU A 248 -3.23 -21.47 5.71
C GLU A 248 -2.94 -21.49 7.21
N ASP A 249 -1.68 -21.41 7.62
CA ASP A 249 -1.29 -21.45 9.04
C ASP A 249 -1.73 -20.19 9.79
N ILE A 250 -1.69 -19.01 9.15
CA ILE A 250 -2.24 -17.77 9.72
C ILE A 250 -3.76 -17.87 9.90
N ILE A 251 -4.49 -18.43 8.91
CA ILE A 251 -5.95 -18.61 9.02
C ILE A 251 -6.29 -19.57 10.17
N LYS A 252 -5.53 -20.68 10.33
CA LYS A 252 -5.71 -21.60 11.46
C LYS A 252 -5.46 -20.91 12.80
N PHE A 253 -4.38 -20.14 12.91
CA PHE A 253 -4.07 -19.35 14.09
C PHE A 253 -5.20 -18.38 14.43
N ALA A 254 -5.67 -17.61 13.45
CA ALA A 254 -6.76 -16.65 13.64
C ALA A 254 -8.07 -17.33 14.05
N ALA A 255 -8.39 -18.50 13.47
CA ALA A 255 -9.55 -19.29 13.85
C ALA A 255 -9.47 -19.76 15.30
N GLU A 256 -8.32 -20.28 15.74
CA GLU A 256 -8.11 -20.74 17.12
C GLU A 256 -8.22 -19.56 18.11
N LYS A 257 -7.58 -18.44 17.79
CA LYS A 257 -7.50 -17.27 18.66
C LYS A 257 -8.69 -16.32 18.53
N LYS A 258 -9.64 -16.61 17.65
CA LYS A 258 -10.85 -15.82 17.36
C LYS A 258 -10.50 -14.38 16.97
N LEU A 259 -9.63 -14.25 15.98
CA LEU A 259 -9.18 -12.96 15.45
C LEU A 259 -9.85 -12.67 14.11
N VAL A 260 -10.21 -11.40 13.90
CA VAL A 260 -10.46 -10.88 12.57
C VAL A 260 -9.15 -10.87 11.78
N ILE A 261 -9.18 -11.30 10.53
CA ILE A 261 -8.05 -11.21 9.61
C ILE A 261 -8.25 -10.00 8.70
N MET A 262 -7.33 -9.04 8.76
CA MET A 262 -7.23 -7.92 7.81
C MET A 262 -6.15 -8.22 6.78
N ALA A 263 -6.54 -8.73 5.61
CA ALA A 263 -5.63 -9.05 4.51
C ALA A 263 -5.46 -7.85 3.55
N ASP A 264 -4.34 -7.15 3.65
CA ASP A 264 -3.97 -6.04 2.77
C ASP A 264 -3.30 -6.57 1.50
N GLU A 265 -4.10 -6.75 0.45
CA GLU A 265 -3.73 -7.41 -0.82
C GLU A 265 -3.58 -6.39 -1.97
N VAL A 266 -3.17 -5.16 -1.64
CA VAL A 266 -3.08 -4.07 -2.64
C VAL A 266 -2.01 -4.30 -3.71
N TYR A 267 -1.05 -5.20 -3.48
CA TYR A 267 0.03 -5.54 -4.41
C TYR A 267 -0.19 -6.86 -5.15
N GLN A 268 -1.39 -7.44 -5.12
CA GLN A 268 -1.67 -8.79 -5.63
C GLN A 268 -1.30 -9.05 -7.11
N THR A 269 -1.20 -8.01 -7.93
CA THR A 269 -0.77 -8.13 -9.33
C THR A 269 0.75 -7.90 -9.53
N ASN A 270 1.46 -7.46 -8.50
CA ASN A 270 2.90 -7.27 -8.48
C ASN A 270 3.59 -8.45 -7.78
N VAL A 271 3.64 -9.59 -8.45
CA VAL A 271 4.38 -10.76 -7.98
C VAL A 271 5.34 -11.19 -9.07
N PHE A 272 6.64 -11.19 -8.79
CA PHE A 272 7.71 -11.53 -9.72
C PHE A 272 8.18 -12.98 -9.61
N VAL A 273 7.95 -13.59 -8.44
CA VAL A 273 8.32 -14.97 -8.09
C VAL A 273 7.08 -15.72 -7.62
N GLY A 274 6.76 -16.84 -8.28
CA GLY A 274 5.55 -17.62 -7.98
C GLY A 274 4.27 -16.91 -8.44
N GLU A 275 3.18 -17.17 -7.73
CA GLU A 275 1.86 -16.61 -8.00
C GLU A 275 1.28 -16.00 -6.72
N PHE A 276 0.44 -14.99 -6.88
CA PHE A 276 -0.33 -14.46 -5.77
C PHE A 276 -1.41 -15.45 -5.33
N VAL A 277 -1.52 -15.67 -4.01
CA VAL A 277 -2.58 -16.45 -3.38
C VAL A 277 -3.35 -15.55 -2.43
N SER A 278 -4.66 -15.44 -2.62
CA SER A 278 -5.52 -14.63 -1.75
C SER A 278 -5.87 -15.36 -0.46
N PHE A 279 -6.02 -14.61 0.63
CA PHE A 279 -6.54 -15.16 1.90
C PHE A 279 -7.93 -15.76 1.73
N LYS A 280 -8.76 -15.16 0.88
CA LYS A 280 -10.10 -15.67 0.57
C LYS A 280 -10.04 -17.06 -0.04
N LYS A 281 -9.18 -17.27 -1.04
CA LYS A 281 -9.02 -18.57 -1.69
C LYS A 281 -8.68 -19.65 -0.68
N VAL A 282 -7.67 -19.41 0.16
CA VAL A 282 -7.20 -20.37 1.16
C VAL A 282 -8.29 -20.64 2.22
N LEU A 283 -8.99 -19.60 2.68
CA LEU A 283 -10.11 -19.77 3.62
C LEU A 283 -11.21 -20.66 3.03
N ARG A 284 -11.59 -20.45 1.77
CA ARG A 284 -12.61 -21.26 1.09
C ARG A 284 -12.15 -22.71 0.85
N ASP A 285 -10.88 -22.90 0.49
CA ASP A 285 -10.30 -24.24 0.37
C ASP A 285 -10.34 -24.99 1.71
N LEU A 286 -10.00 -24.31 2.82
CA LEU A 286 -10.08 -24.86 4.17
C LEU A 286 -11.52 -25.18 4.59
N GLN A 287 -12.48 -24.30 4.34
CA GLN A 287 -13.91 -24.54 4.61
C GLN A 287 -14.46 -25.73 3.80
N LYS A 288 -13.99 -25.91 2.56
CA LYS A 288 -14.35 -27.07 1.75
C LYS A 288 -13.71 -28.37 2.27
N LYS A 289 -12.45 -28.30 2.71
CA LYS A 289 -11.70 -29.44 3.24
C LYS A 289 -12.19 -29.88 4.63
N GLU A 290 -12.55 -28.93 5.49
CA GLU A 290 -13.02 -29.14 6.86
C GLU A 290 -14.31 -28.32 7.14
N PRO A 291 -15.47 -28.75 6.61
CA PRO A 291 -16.74 -28.02 6.77
C PRO A 291 -17.09 -27.74 8.24
N GLY A 292 -17.55 -26.54 8.54
CA GLY A 292 -17.95 -26.13 9.90
C GLY A 292 -16.80 -25.64 10.79
N LYS A 293 -15.55 -26.02 10.50
CA LYS A 293 -14.40 -25.67 11.36
C LYS A 293 -13.96 -24.21 11.21
N TYR A 294 -14.01 -23.69 9.99
CA TYR A 294 -13.52 -22.35 9.64
C TYR A 294 -14.65 -21.39 9.21
N ASP A 295 -15.91 -21.74 9.46
CA ASP A 295 -17.08 -20.97 9.02
C ASP A 295 -17.22 -19.63 9.77
N ASN A 296 -16.67 -19.56 10.99
CA ASN A 296 -16.70 -18.36 11.84
C ASN A 296 -15.43 -17.50 11.71
N VAL A 297 -14.55 -17.78 10.75
CA VAL A 297 -13.39 -16.92 10.49
C VAL A 297 -13.87 -15.62 9.83
N GLU A 298 -13.64 -14.50 10.51
CA GLU A 298 -13.92 -13.17 10.00
C GLU A 298 -12.72 -12.67 9.20
N LEU A 299 -12.88 -12.54 7.88
CA LEU A 299 -11.84 -12.09 6.95
C LEU A 299 -12.29 -10.85 6.21
N VAL A 300 -11.44 -9.82 6.19
CA VAL A 300 -11.58 -8.67 5.30
C VAL A 300 -10.36 -8.55 4.39
N SER A 301 -10.58 -8.57 3.07
CA SER A 301 -9.52 -8.42 2.06
C SER A 301 -9.61 -7.05 1.39
N PHE A 302 -8.48 -6.33 1.30
CA PHE A 302 -8.39 -4.99 0.71
C PHE A 302 -7.70 -5.00 -0.65
N HIS A 303 -8.21 -4.20 -1.59
CA HIS A 303 -7.53 -3.94 -2.86
C HIS A 303 -7.68 -2.48 -3.31
N SER A 304 -6.82 -2.02 -4.24
CA SER A 304 -6.78 -0.63 -4.67
C SER A 304 -6.26 -0.44 -6.10
N THR A 305 -6.80 0.57 -6.78
CA THR A 305 -6.34 1.04 -8.09
C THR A 305 -5.00 1.76 -8.06
N SER A 306 -4.43 1.99 -6.87
CA SER A 306 -3.25 2.85 -6.71
C SER A 306 -1.93 2.17 -7.07
N LYS A 307 -1.89 0.84 -7.07
CA LYS A 307 -0.64 0.07 -7.08
C LYS A 307 -0.51 -0.74 -8.36
N GLY A 308 0.69 -1.26 -8.59
CA GLY A 308 1.02 -2.08 -9.74
C GLY A 308 0.86 -1.41 -11.08
N MET A 309 0.48 -2.22 -12.07
CA MET A 309 0.38 -1.79 -13.46
C MET A 309 -0.74 -0.76 -13.67
N VAL A 310 -1.75 -0.73 -12.78
CA VAL A 310 -2.76 0.33 -12.76
C VAL A 310 -2.14 1.66 -12.35
N GLY A 311 -1.50 1.73 -11.17
CA GLY A 311 -0.69 2.88 -10.76
C GLY A 311 -1.44 4.22 -10.59
N GLU A 312 -2.77 4.20 -10.43
CA GLU A 312 -3.64 5.38 -10.44
C GLU A 312 -3.87 5.96 -9.03
N CYS A 313 -2.79 6.26 -8.31
CA CYS A 313 -2.82 6.73 -6.91
C CYS A 313 -3.76 7.92 -6.65
N GLY A 314 -3.82 8.86 -7.59
CA GLY A 314 -4.62 10.09 -7.48
C GLY A 314 -6.11 9.89 -7.67
N GLN A 315 -6.53 8.78 -8.30
CA GLN A 315 -7.94 8.49 -8.61
C GLN A 315 -8.70 7.93 -7.40
N ARG A 316 -7.96 7.51 -6.36
CA ARG A 316 -8.51 7.07 -5.06
C ARG A 316 -9.58 5.99 -5.19
N GLY A 317 -9.38 4.99 -6.07
CA GLY A 317 -10.23 3.80 -6.15
C GLY A 317 -9.74 2.64 -5.29
N GLY A 318 -10.67 1.90 -4.71
CA GLY A 318 -10.38 0.63 -4.03
C GLY A 318 -11.65 -0.08 -3.58
N TYR A 319 -11.47 -1.24 -2.97
CA TYR A 319 -12.57 -1.98 -2.34
C TYR A 319 -12.06 -2.81 -1.17
N PHE A 320 -12.99 -3.27 -0.33
CA PHE A 320 -12.79 -4.42 0.52
C PHE A 320 -13.95 -5.41 0.40
N GLU A 321 -13.69 -6.69 0.66
CA GLU A 321 -14.70 -7.74 0.78
C GLU A 321 -14.73 -8.27 2.21
N LEU A 322 -15.92 -8.46 2.78
CA LEU A 322 -16.13 -9.11 4.07
C LEU A 322 -16.52 -10.58 3.91
N VAL A 323 -15.96 -11.47 4.72
CA VAL A 323 -16.32 -12.89 4.77
C VAL A 323 -16.46 -13.31 6.24
N GLY A 324 -17.55 -14.00 6.58
CA GLY A 324 -17.75 -14.61 7.90
C GLY A 324 -18.16 -13.66 9.04
N PHE A 325 -18.40 -12.37 8.76
CA PHE A 325 -18.81 -11.38 9.76
C PHE A 325 -20.24 -11.58 10.26
N ASP A 326 -20.49 -11.27 11.55
CA ASP A 326 -21.84 -11.21 12.12
C ASP A 326 -22.70 -10.18 11.34
N PRO A 327 -23.91 -10.54 10.87
CA PRO A 327 -24.77 -9.64 10.11
C PRO A 327 -25.08 -8.29 10.79
N LYS A 328 -25.15 -8.26 12.13
CA LYS A 328 -25.33 -7.01 12.89
C LYS A 328 -24.08 -6.15 12.86
N VAL A 329 -22.89 -6.75 12.88
CA VAL A 329 -21.63 -6.01 12.70
C VAL A 329 -21.54 -5.46 11.28
N VAL A 330 -21.96 -6.22 10.26
CA VAL A 330 -22.04 -5.74 8.87
C VAL A 330 -22.97 -4.52 8.74
N GLN A 331 -24.10 -4.51 9.44
CA GLN A 331 -25.00 -3.34 9.48
C GLN A 331 -24.33 -2.11 10.10
N GLU A 332 -23.52 -2.30 11.14
CA GLU A 332 -22.77 -1.21 11.78
C GLU A 332 -21.62 -0.69 10.88
N ILE A 333 -20.95 -1.58 10.15
CA ILE A 333 -19.98 -1.20 9.11
C ILE A 333 -20.68 -0.39 8.01
N TYR A 334 -21.84 -0.84 7.53
CA TYR A 334 -22.65 -0.10 6.57
C TYR A 334 -23.03 1.30 7.08
N LYS A 335 -23.50 1.38 8.33
CA LYS A 335 -23.82 2.65 8.98
C LYS A 335 -22.59 3.57 9.01
N PHE A 336 -21.42 3.05 9.38
CA PHE A 336 -20.19 3.83 9.42
C PHE A 336 -19.84 4.42 8.04
N VAL A 337 -19.82 3.59 6.99
CA VAL A 337 -19.46 4.09 5.64
C VAL A 337 -20.49 5.07 5.09
N SER A 338 -21.77 4.93 5.46
CA SER A 338 -22.85 5.84 5.03
C SER A 338 -22.69 7.26 5.55
N ILE A 339 -21.94 7.48 6.64
CA ILE A 339 -21.65 8.81 7.19
C ILE A 339 -20.90 9.66 6.16
N SER A 340 -20.05 9.04 5.33
CA SER A 340 -19.33 9.71 4.24
C SER A 340 -20.06 9.68 2.89
N LEU A 341 -21.33 9.27 2.89
CA LEU A 341 -22.20 9.13 1.71
C LEU A 341 -21.73 8.03 0.74
N CYS A 342 -20.70 8.24 -0.06
CA CYS A 342 -20.08 7.24 -0.93
C CYS A 342 -18.67 7.68 -1.38
N PRO A 343 -17.79 6.76 -1.82
CA PRO A 343 -16.53 7.16 -2.45
C PRO A 343 -16.80 7.86 -3.80
N PRO A 344 -15.86 8.70 -4.31
CA PRO A 344 -16.01 9.34 -5.61
C PRO A 344 -16.30 8.33 -6.73
N VAL A 345 -17.37 8.57 -7.50
CA VAL A 345 -17.87 7.61 -8.50
C VAL A 345 -16.85 7.36 -9.61
N GLY A 346 -16.05 8.36 -10.00
CA GLY A 346 -14.94 8.17 -10.95
C GLY A 346 -13.92 7.13 -10.47
N GLY A 347 -13.59 7.13 -9.17
CA GLY A 347 -12.72 6.12 -8.57
C GLY A 347 -13.37 4.73 -8.52
N GLN A 348 -14.69 4.65 -8.35
CA GLN A 348 -15.46 3.40 -8.45
C GLN A 348 -15.45 2.84 -9.87
N CYS A 349 -15.66 3.70 -10.89
CA CYS A 349 -15.58 3.30 -12.29
C CYS A 349 -14.18 2.75 -12.62
N LEU A 350 -13.12 3.38 -12.12
CA LEU A 350 -11.77 2.85 -12.30
C LEU A 350 -11.54 1.50 -11.60
N VAL A 351 -12.18 1.25 -10.45
CA VAL A 351 -12.16 -0.09 -9.84
C VAL A 351 -12.75 -1.11 -10.81
N GLU A 352 -13.85 -0.78 -11.49
CA GLU A 352 -14.47 -1.66 -12.48
C GLU A 352 -13.54 -1.93 -13.67
N LEU A 353 -12.86 -0.91 -14.19
CA LEU A 353 -11.89 -1.07 -15.28
C LEU A 353 -10.67 -1.90 -14.86
N MET A 354 -10.23 -1.79 -13.61
CA MET A 354 -9.14 -2.58 -13.05
C MET A 354 -9.51 -4.07 -12.96
N VAL A 355 -10.72 -4.39 -12.51
CA VAL A 355 -11.16 -5.77 -12.27
C VAL A 355 -11.78 -6.44 -13.50
N ASN A 356 -12.10 -5.65 -14.53
CA ASN A 356 -12.66 -6.12 -15.79
C ASN A 356 -12.00 -5.38 -16.97
N PRO A 357 -10.68 -5.57 -17.18
CA PRO A 357 -9.94 -4.92 -18.27
C PRO A 357 -10.37 -5.43 -19.66
N PRO A 358 -9.86 -4.84 -20.75
CA PRO A 358 -10.08 -5.37 -22.09
C PRO A 358 -9.67 -6.84 -22.20
N LYS A 359 -10.41 -7.61 -23.00
CA LYS A 359 -10.22 -9.05 -23.20
C LYS A 359 -9.75 -9.35 -24.63
N GLU A 360 -9.12 -10.49 -24.80
CA GLU A 360 -8.68 -10.95 -26.12
C GLU A 360 -9.83 -10.91 -27.14
N GLY A 361 -9.57 -10.28 -28.29
CA GLY A 361 -10.57 -10.01 -29.33
C GLY A 361 -11.25 -8.64 -29.25
N GLU A 362 -11.12 -7.92 -28.13
CA GLU A 362 -11.62 -6.53 -28.02
C GLU A 362 -10.60 -5.53 -28.63
N PRO A 363 -11.06 -4.45 -29.29
CA PRO A 363 -10.19 -3.50 -29.99
C PRO A 363 -9.02 -2.91 -29.19
N SER A 364 -9.19 -2.71 -27.87
CA SER A 364 -8.18 -2.13 -26.99
C SER A 364 -7.21 -3.15 -26.38
N TYR A 365 -7.46 -4.46 -26.54
CA TYR A 365 -6.74 -5.50 -25.80
C TYR A 365 -5.25 -5.53 -26.08
N ASP A 366 -4.83 -5.51 -27.36
CA ASP A 366 -3.42 -5.63 -27.71
C ASP A 366 -2.59 -4.46 -27.14
N LEU A 367 -3.13 -3.24 -27.21
CA LEU A 367 -2.49 -2.07 -26.61
C LEU A 367 -2.47 -2.16 -25.09
N TYR A 368 -3.60 -2.50 -24.47
CA TYR A 368 -3.69 -2.69 -23.02
C TYR A 368 -2.66 -3.72 -22.52
N LYS A 369 -2.59 -4.88 -23.17
CA LYS A 369 -1.68 -5.97 -22.80
C LYS A 369 -0.24 -5.53 -22.94
N LYS A 370 0.11 -4.85 -24.04
CA LYS A 370 1.44 -4.30 -24.26
C LYS A 370 1.83 -3.31 -23.15
N GLU A 371 0.97 -2.33 -22.86
CA GLU A 371 1.22 -1.34 -21.81
C GLU A 371 1.40 -1.99 -20.44
N TYR A 372 0.52 -2.93 -20.10
CA TYR A 372 0.55 -3.67 -18.84
C TYR A 372 1.86 -4.48 -18.69
N ASP A 373 2.24 -5.22 -19.74
CA ASP A 373 3.44 -6.05 -19.76
C ASP A 373 4.72 -5.22 -19.73
N ASP A 374 4.77 -4.11 -20.47
CA ASP A 374 5.91 -3.20 -20.46
C ASP A 374 6.14 -2.63 -19.07
N ILE A 375 5.07 -2.22 -18.38
CA ILE A 375 5.15 -1.74 -17.00
C ILE A 375 5.64 -2.85 -16.06
N TYR A 376 5.03 -4.04 -16.13
CA TYR A 376 5.40 -5.18 -15.29
C TYR A 376 6.87 -5.58 -15.50
N ASN A 377 7.31 -5.74 -16.74
CA ASN A 377 8.68 -6.12 -17.08
C ASN A 377 9.68 -5.04 -16.68
N GLY A 378 9.31 -3.76 -16.84
CA GLY A 378 10.12 -2.63 -16.38
C GLY A 378 10.32 -2.62 -14.87
N LEU A 379 9.24 -2.84 -14.11
CA LEU A 379 9.31 -2.95 -12.64
C LEU A 379 10.19 -4.13 -12.21
N LYS A 380 9.99 -5.30 -12.81
CA LYS A 380 10.81 -6.49 -12.53
C LYS A 380 12.29 -6.22 -12.81
N THR A 381 12.61 -5.67 -13.97
CA THR A 381 14.00 -5.37 -14.36
C THR A 381 14.67 -4.42 -13.37
N ARG A 382 13.99 -3.34 -12.97
CA ARG A 382 14.51 -2.38 -12.00
C ARG A 382 14.67 -2.97 -10.60
N ALA A 383 13.74 -3.83 -10.18
CA ALA A 383 13.84 -4.51 -8.88
C ALA A 383 15.09 -5.40 -8.80
N TYR A 384 15.36 -6.20 -9.84
CA TYR A 384 16.57 -7.04 -9.89
C TYR A 384 17.87 -6.24 -10.04
N ALA A 385 17.87 -5.14 -10.81
CA ALA A 385 19.03 -4.26 -10.91
C ALA A 385 19.39 -3.63 -9.55
N LEU A 386 18.38 -3.20 -8.79
CA LEU A 386 18.57 -2.65 -7.46
C LEU A 386 19.04 -3.72 -6.46
N HIS A 387 18.49 -4.93 -6.53
CA HIS A 387 18.94 -6.06 -5.73
C HIS A 387 20.42 -6.41 -6.00
N GLN A 388 20.82 -6.46 -7.27
CA GLN A 388 22.22 -6.67 -7.64
C GLN A 388 23.12 -5.58 -7.06
N ALA A 389 22.75 -4.31 -7.18
CA ALA A 389 23.55 -3.22 -6.65
C ALA A 389 23.71 -3.28 -5.12
N PHE A 390 22.65 -3.67 -4.40
CA PHE A 390 22.74 -3.90 -2.95
C PHE A 390 23.67 -5.04 -2.59
N SER A 391 23.73 -6.11 -3.41
CA SER A 391 24.67 -7.22 -3.18
C SER A 391 26.15 -6.83 -3.33
N GLU A 392 26.43 -5.71 -4.00
CA GLU A 392 27.79 -5.17 -4.19
C GLU A 392 28.22 -4.19 -3.08
N MET A 393 27.30 -3.78 -2.20
CA MET A 393 27.54 -2.81 -1.13
C MET A 393 28.05 -3.48 0.16
N GLU A 394 29.15 -2.96 0.72
CA GLU A 394 29.79 -3.50 1.92
C GLU A 394 28.83 -3.51 3.14
N GLY A 395 28.55 -4.69 3.68
CA GLY A 395 27.67 -4.80 4.85
C GLY A 395 26.20 -4.54 4.56
N VAL A 396 25.79 -4.58 3.28
CA VAL A 396 24.38 -4.52 2.87
C VAL A 396 23.89 -5.91 2.48
N GLU A 397 22.71 -6.27 2.99
CA GLU A 397 22.03 -7.52 2.68
C GLU A 397 20.61 -7.20 2.19
N SER A 398 20.13 -7.92 1.19
CA SER A 398 18.78 -7.72 0.67
C SER A 398 18.18 -9.03 0.19
N GLN A 399 16.91 -9.23 0.51
CA GLN A 399 16.13 -10.40 0.12
C GLN A 399 15.70 -10.25 -1.35
N ASP A 400 15.24 -11.36 -1.94
CA ASP A 400 14.81 -11.36 -3.33
C ASP A 400 13.57 -10.45 -3.48
N PRO A 401 13.50 -9.64 -4.55
CA PRO A 401 12.30 -8.86 -4.82
C PRO A 401 11.20 -9.79 -5.32
N GLN A 402 10.43 -10.39 -4.41
CA GLN A 402 9.35 -11.31 -4.76
C GLN A 402 8.12 -10.59 -5.33
N GLY A 403 7.90 -9.31 -4.98
CA GLY A 403 6.75 -8.54 -5.43
C GLY A 403 6.69 -7.10 -4.92
N ALA A 404 5.47 -6.55 -4.92
CA ALA A 404 5.15 -5.16 -4.57
C ALA A 404 5.92 -4.13 -5.43
N MET A 405 6.43 -3.07 -4.80
CA MET A 405 7.11 -1.95 -5.46
C MET A 405 8.33 -1.45 -4.65
N TYR A 406 8.82 -2.26 -3.71
CA TYR A 406 9.79 -1.85 -2.70
C TYR A 406 10.87 -2.89 -2.46
N MET A 407 12.01 -2.39 -1.99
CA MET A 407 13.04 -3.19 -1.34
C MET A 407 13.35 -2.62 0.04
N PHE A 408 13.76 -3.49 0.95
CA PHE A 408 14.07 -3.15 2.34
C PHE A 408 15.41 -3.77 2.78
N PRO A 409 16.53 -3.34 2.18
CA PRO A 409 17.84 -3.86 2.54
C PRO A 409 18.21 -3.55 4.00
N THR A 410 18.92 -4.49 4.61
CA THR A 410 19.66 -4.30 5.86
C THR A 410 21.00 -3.64 5.58
N VAL A 411 21.40 -2.72 6.47
CA VAL A 411 22.70 -2.05 6.42
C VAL A 411 23.40 -2.23 7.77
N LYS A 412 24.55 -2.89 7.77
CA LYS A 412 25.40 -3.06 8.95
C LYS A 412 26.26 -1.82 9.15
N PHE A 413 25.90 -1.00 10.13
CA PHE A 413 26.64 0.21 10.46
C PHE A 413 27.81 -0.05 11.42
N SER A 414 28.96 0.57 11.17
CA SER A 414 30.13 0.56 12.07
C SER A 414 29.86 1.37 13.35
N GLN A 415 30.72 1.23 14.36
CA GLN A 415 30.61 2.03 15.57
C GLN A 415 30.83 3.52 15.28
N GLY A 416 31.70 3.85 14.32
CA GLY A 416 31.85 5.21 13.81
C GLY A 416 30.54 5.84 13.33
N VAL A 417 29.71 5.11 12.58
CA VAL A 417 28.40 5.60 12.11
C VAL A 417 27.44 5.79 13.27
N VAL A 418 27.37 4.81 14.19
CA VAL A 418 26.48 4.88 15.37
C VAL A 418 26.83 6.10 16.22
N ALA A 419 28.12 6.30 16.54
CA ALA A 419 28.59 7.44 17.32
C ALA A 419 28.34 8.78 16.61
N ALA A 420 28.44 8.83 15.27
CA ALA A 420 28.12 10.04 14.50
C ALA A 420 26.62 10.38 14.54
N ALA A 421 25.75 9.37 14.42
CA ALA A 421 24.31 9.54 14.51
C ALA A 421 23.88 10.00 15.92
N GLU A 422 24.45 9.40 16.97
CA GLU A 422 24.19 9.77 18.37
C GLU A 422 24.58 11.22 18.68
N LYS A 423 25.71 11.71 18.17
CA LYS A 423 26.13 13.12 18.31
C LYS A 423 25.11 14.10 17.72
N LEU A 424 24.34 13.66 16.73
CA LEU A 424 23.27 14.44 16.08
C LEU A 424 21.89 14.19 16.69
N GLY A 425 21.78 13.32 17.71
CA GLY A 425 20.51 12.90 18.29
C GLY A 425 19.61 12.15 17.30
N LYS A 426 20.19 11.48 16.30
CA LYS A 426 19.47 10.73 15.26
C LYS A 426 19.71 9.23 15.39
N LYS A 427 18.77 8.44 14.87
CA LYS A 427 19.03 7.01 14.65
C LYS A 427 20.04 6.81 13.51
N PRO A 428 20.87 5.75 13.54
CA PRO A 428 21.81 5.42 12.47
C PRO A 428 21.19 5.39 11.06
N ASP A 429 20.00 4.80 10.91
CA ASP A 429 19.30 4.76 9.62
C ASP A 429 18.80 6.15 9.16
N GLU A 430 18.23 6.95 10.06
CA GLU A 430 17.85 8.34 9.78
C GLU A 430 19.04 9.19 9.35
N PHE A 431 20.18 9.01 10.01
CA PHE A 431 21.43 9.68 9.66
C PHE A 431 21.90 9.26 8.27
N TYR A 432 22.03 7.96 8.03
CA TYR A 432 22.44 7.41 6.73
C TYR A 432 21.55 7.90 5.58
N CYS A 433 20.21 7.82 5.74
CA CYS A 433 19.27 8.26 4.71
C CYS A 433 19.35 9.78 4.45
N MET A 434 19.61 10.59 5.48
CA MET A 434 19.79 12.03 5.34
C MET A 434 21.07 12.38 4.57
N GLU A 435 22.18 11.71 4.89
CA GLU A 435 23.44 11.92 4.17
C GLU A 435 23.35 11.41 2.72
N LEU A 436 22.64 10.29 2.48
CA LEU A 436 22.36 9.80 1.13
C LEU A 436 21.61 10.86 0.30
N LEU A 437 20.55 11.44 0.85
CA LEU A 437 19.77 12.48 0.18
C LEU A 437 20.64 13.70 -0.17
N LYS A 438 21.43 14.19 0.79
CA LYS A 438 22.30 15.37 0.58
C LYS A 438 23.40 15.13 -0.43
N ALA A 439 23.90 13.90 -0.55
CA ALA A 439 25.00 13.57 -1.46
C ALA A 439 24.51 13.24 -2.89
N THR A 440 23.31 12.65 -3.03
CA THR A 440 22.90 12.01 -4.29
C THR A 440 21.57 12.50 -4.86
N GLY A 441 20.76 13.21 -4.08
CA GLY A 441 19.39 13.58 -4.42
C GLY A 441 18.41 12.42 -4.30
N VAL A 442 18.84 11.24 -3.87
CA VAL A 442 17.96 10.06 -3.73
C VAL A 442 17.26 10.10 -2.36
N CYS A 443 15.95 10.29 -2.37
CA CYS A 443 15.11 10.27 -1.18
C CYS A 443 14.57 8.86 -0.93
N VAL A 444 15.01 8.22 0.15
CA VAL A 444 14.53 6.90 0.63
C VAL A 444 13.70 7.05 1.90
N VAL A 445 13.37 5.99 2.64
CA VAL A 445 12.76 6.11 3.98
C VAL A 445 13.55 5.25 4.97
N PRO A 446 14.00 5.78 6.12
CA PRO A 446 14.72 4.99 7.12
C PRO A 446 13.85 3.88 7.71
N GLY A 447 14.48 2.74 8.05
CA GLY A 447 13.83 1.54 8.57
C GLY A 447 13.06 1.78 9.88
N SER A 448 13.58 2.66 10.72
CA SER A 448 12.95 3.18 11.94
C SER A 448 11.54 3.75 11.73
N GLY A 449 11.18 4.15 10.51
CA GLY A 449 9.83 4.57 10.14
C GLY A 449 8.81 3.44 9.99
N PHE A 450 9.27 2.20 9.83
CA PHE A 450 8.44 0.99 9.60
C PHE A 450 8.43 0.04 10.81
N GLY A 451 9.27 0.31 11.82
CA GLY A 451 9.64 -0.67 12.84
C GLY A 451 10.67 -1.65 12.29
N GLN A 452 11.55 -2.14 13.15
CA GLN A 452 12.54 -3.18 12.85
C GLN A 452 12.99 -3.85 14.15
N VAL A 453 13.66 -5.00 14.05
CA VAL A 453 14.24 -5.66 15.21
C VAL A 453 15.31 -4.77 15.84
N ASP A 454 15.35 -4.67 17.17
CA ASP A 454 16.36 -3.84 17.85
C ASP A 454 17.79 -4.25 17.46
N GLY A 455 18.62 -3.26 17.16
CA GLY A 455 19.99 -3.47 16.70
C GLY A 455 20.14 -3.74 15.20
N THR A 456 19.05 -3.90 14.47
CA THR A 456 19.04 -3.95 12.99
C THR A 456 18.72 -2.58 12.40
N TRP A 457 19.21 -2.32 11.19
CA TRP A 457 19.01 -1.04 10.51
C TRP A 457 18.73 -1.26 9.03
N HIS A 458 17.73 -0.54 8.53
CA HIS A 458 17.26 -0.69 7.16
C HIS A 458 16.98 0.66 6.53
N PHE A 459 16.69 0.64 5.23
CA PHE A 459 15.94 1.69 4.58
C PHE A 459 15.01 1.10 3.52
N ARG A 460 13.87 1.72 3.27
CA ARG A 460 13.01 1.40 2.14
C ARG A 460 13.32 2.28 0.96
N THR A 461 13.46 1.67 -0.20
CA THR A 461 13.45 2.38 -1.49
C THR A 461 12.40 1.78 -2.43
N THR A 462 11.92 2.57 -3.39
CA THR A 462 11.13 2.06 -4.52
C THR A 462 12.04 1.75 -5.71
N PHE A 463 11.62 0.82 -6.56
CA PHE A 463 12.22 0.60 -7.89
C PHE A 463 11.34 1.19 -9.01
N LEU A 464 10.65 2.28 -8.70
CA LEU A 464 9.73 2.96 -9.62
C LEU A 464 10.44 3.93 -10.56
N ALA A 465 11.47 4.62 -10.07
CA ALA A 465 12.21 5.62 -10.84
C ALA A 465 12.77 5.01 -12.13
N PRO A 466 12.60 5.66 -13.29
CA PRO A 466 13.09 5.15 -14.56
C PRO A 466 14.62 5.11 -14.58
N GLY A 467 15.16 4.20 -15.40
CA GLY A 467 16.60 4.00 -15.52
C GLY A 467 17.23 3.36 -14.27
N THR A 468 18.54 3.14 -14.34
CA THR A 468 19.35 2.52 -13.28
C THR A 468 20.52 3.39 -12.83
N ASP A 469 20.73 4.56 -13.43
CA ASP A 469 21.90 5.41 -13.14
C ASP A 469 21.93 5.90 -11.69
N TRP A 470 20.75 6.16 -11.12
CA TRP A 470 20.61 6.55 -9.72
C TRP A 470 20.98 5.43 -8.74
N VAL A 471 20.92 4.17 -9.18
CA VAL A 471 21.37 3.02 -8.40
C VAL A 471 22.89 3.11 -8.20
N GLY A 472 23.64 3.49 -9.24
CA GLY A 472 25.08 3.74 -9.14
C GLY A 472 25.43 4.87 -8.16
N ARG A 473 24.59 5.92 -8.07
CA ARG A 473 24.76 6.99 -7.08
C ARG A 473 24.68 6.47 -5.64
N ILE A 474 23.80 5.50 -5.36
CA ILE A 474 23.68 4.88 -4.03
C ILE A 474 24.93 4.06 -3.70
N VAL A 475 25.41 3.24 -4.64
CA VAL A 475 26.59 2.39 -4.44
C VAL A 475 27.83 3.24 -4.14
N GLU A 476 28.05 4.29 -4.94
CA GLU A 476 29.21 5.19 -4.74
C GLU A 476 29.10 5.99 -3.43
N PHE A 477 27.91 6.51 -3.10
CA PHE A 477 27.66 7.14 -1.81
C PHE A 477 28.01 6.19 -0.66
N HIS A 478 27.48 4.97 -0.71
CA HIS A 478 27.66 4.00 0.36
C HIS A 478 29.12 3.65 0.59
N LYS A 479 29.88 3.41 -0.50
CA LYS A 479 31.33 3.17 -0.44
C LYS A 479 32.06 4.32 0.25
N ASN A 480 31.76 5.57 -0.10
CA ASN A 480 32.38 6.74 0.51
C ASN A 480 31.95 6.94 1.96
N PHE A 481 30.68 6.68 2.27
CA PHE A 481 30.13 6.78 3.61
C PHE A 481 30.79 5.79 4.57
N VAL A 482 30.85 4.51 4.18
CA VAL A 482 31.50 3.45 4.98
C VAL A 482 32.98 3.75 5.20
N ASN A 483 33.70 4.26 4.19
CA ASN A 483 35.11 4.65 4.36
C ASN A 483 35.31 5.83 5.31
N THR A 484 34.37 6.79 5.33
CA THR A 484 34.43 7.98 6.19
C THR A 484 34.27 7.64 7.67
N TYR A 485 33.45 6.63 7.97
CA TYR A 485 33.11 6.21 9.33
C TYR A 485 33.68 4.84 9.70
N ARG A 486 34.71 4.39 8.96
CA ARG A 486 35.39 3.11 9.24
C ARG A 486 36.08 3.20 10.61
N ASP A 487 35.99 2.11 11.36
CA ASP A 487 36.59 1.99 12.70
C ASP A 487 38.13 2.01 12.66
#